data_AF-A0A967QSR1-F1
#
_entry.id   AF-A0A967QSR1-F1
#
_cell.length_a   1.000
_cell.length_b   1.000
_cell.length_c   1.000
_cell.angle_alpha   90.00
_cell.angle_beta   90.00
_cell.angle_gamma   90.00
#
_symmetry.space_group_name_H-M   'P 1'
#
loop_
_entity.id
_entity.type
_entity.pdbx_description
1 polymer ?
#
loop_
_entity_poly.entity_id
_entity_poly.type
_entity_poly.pdbx_seq_one_letter_code
_entity_poly.pdbx_strand_id
1 'polypeptide(L)'
;LDRRSQMPLHRQLRRRLALAIETGELAPGELLPSVRQLAARVGVNRLTALKALQALRRAGLVHNRRGRGYYVADRSARDDVGEEDR
;
A
#
# COMPACT_ATOMS: atom_id res chain seq x y z
N LEU A 1 5.21 -14.06 -2.91
CA LEU A 1 4.01 -14.39 -2.09
C LEU A 1 3.82 -15.89 -2.18
N ASP A 2 3.33 -16.51 -1.12
CA ASP A 2 3.11 -17.95 -1.07
C ASP A 2 1.61 -18.26 -1.07
N ARG A 3 1.10 -18.92 -2.11
CA ARG A 3 -0.31 -19.32 -2.20
C ARG A 3 -0.65 -20.54 -1.35
N ARG A 4 0.36 -21.29 -0.89
CA ARG A 4 0.21 -22.48 -0.04
C ARG A 4 0.22 -22.12 1.44
N SER A 5 0.68 -20.92 1.79
CA SER A 5 0.64 -20.40 3.16
C SER A 5 -0.80 -20.23 3.66
N GLN A 6 -1.02 -20.51 4.95
CA GLN A 6 -2.28 -20.21 5.64
C GLN A 6 -2.58 -18.71 5.73
N MET A 7 -1.57 -17.85 5.49
CA MET A 7 -1.79 -16.41 5.49
C MET A 7 -2.46 -15.96 4.18
N PRO A 8 -3.58 -15.23 4.22
CA PRO A 8 -4.20 -14.69 3.02
C PRO A 8 -3.25 -13.78 2.21
N LEU A 9 -3.31 -13.87 0.87
CA LEU A 9 -2.41 -13.14 -0.03
C LEU A 9 -2.40 -11.61 0.18
N HIS A 10 -3.55 -11.01 0.51
CA HIS A 10 -3.61 -9.58 0.80
C HIS A 10 -2.81 -9.21 2.06
N ARG A 11 -2.78 -10.09 3.08
CA ARG A 11 -1.97 -9.88 4.30
C ARG A 11 -0.49 -10.05 4.01
N GLN A 12 -0.12 -11.04 3.21
CA GLN A 12 1.27 -11.23 2.80
C GLN A 12 1.78 -10.04 1.97
N LEU A 13 0.98 -9.55 1.02
CA LEU A 13 1.30 -8.38 0.21
C LEU A 13 1.43 -7.13 1.08
N ARG A 14 0.49 -6.91 2.00
CA ARG A 14 0.56 -5.82 2.97
C ARG A 14 1.86 -5.87 3.77
N ARG A 15 2.23 -7.03 4.33
CA ARG A 15 3.48 -7.19 5.12
C ARG A 15 4.71 -6.86 4.28
N ARG A 16 4.77 -7.35 3.04
CA ARG A 16 5.91 -7.09 2.14
C ARG A 16 6.06 -5.60 1.83
N LEU A 17 4.96 -4.92 1.50
CA LEU A 17 4.97 -3.49 1.21
C LEU A 17 5.29 -2.65 2.46
N ALA A 18 4.73 -3.02 3.62
CA ALA A 18 5.04 -2.35 4.88
C ALA A 18 6.53 -2.44 5.21
N LEU A 19 7.13 -3.62 5.04
CA LEU A 19 8.56 -3.82 5.26
C LEU A 19 9.39 -2.95 4.30
N ALA A 20 9.02 -2.89 3.02
CA ALA A 20 9.72 -2.03 2.04
C ALA A 20 9.65 -0.54 2.41
N ILE A 21 8.53 -0.07 2.96
CA ILE A 21 8.40 1.31 3.47
C ILE A 21 9.25 1.51 4.74
N GLU A 22 9.19 0.57 5.68
CA GLU A 22 9.91 0.64 6.97
C GLU A 22 11.43 0.55 6.81
N THR A 23 11.90 -0.20 5.82
CA THR A 23 13.33 -0.36 5.48
C THR A 23 13.86 0.76 4.59
N GLY A 24 12.98 1.64 4.08
CA GLY A 24 13.35 2.73 3.18
C GLY A 24 13.57 2.30 1.73
N GLU A 25 13.23 1.06 1.34
CA GLU A 25 13.17 0.65 -0.07
C GLU A 25 12.13 1.47 -0.85
N LEU A 26 11.07 1.90 -0.17
CA LEU A 26 10.06 2.84 -0.68
C LEU A 26 10.14 4.13 0.12
N ALA A 27 10.49 5.22 -0.55
CA ALA A 27 10.74 6.50 0.10
C ALA A 27 9.43 7.22 0.45
N PRO A 28 9.36 7.99 1.56
CA PRO A 28 8.27 8.92 1.81
C PRO A 28 7.96 9.82 0.60
N GLY A 29 6.67 9.98 0.29
CA GLY A 29 6.23 10.76 -0.88
C GLY A 29 6.38 10.04 -2.24
N GLU A 30 6.92 8.83 -2.28
CA GLU A 30 7.04 8.06 -3.52
C GLU A 30 5.67 7.58 -4.01
N LEU A 31 5.43 7.69 -5.32
CA LEU A 31 4.23 7.15 -5.95
C LEU A 31 4.32 5.63 -6.07
N LEU A 32 3.39 4.93 -5.42
CA LEU A 32 3.25 3.49 -5.55
C LEU A 32 2.65 3.11 -6.91
N PRO A 33 2.97 1.91 -7.42
CA PRO A 33 2.30 1.36 -8.59
C PRO A 33 0.78 1.36 -8.40
N SER A 34 0.04 1.65 -9.47
CA SER A 34 -1.42 1.53 -9.46
C SER A 34 -1.86 0.14 -9.02
N VAL A 35 -3.07 0.01 -8.48
CA VAL A 35 -3.66 -1.29 -8.10
C VAL A 35 -3.52 -2.33 -9.22
N ARG A 36 -3.71 -1.91 -10.47
CA ARG A 36 -3.60 -2.77 -11.66
C ARG A 36 -2.15 -3.23 -11.88
N GLN A 37 -1.18 -2.31 -11.81
CA GLN A 37 0.24 -2.64 -11.98
C GLN A 37 0.76 -3.51 -10.83
N LEU A 38 0.39 -3.19 -9.59
CA LEU A 38 0.76 -3.96 -8.41
C LEU A 38 0.22 -5.40 -8.48
N ALA A 39 -1.05 -5.55 -8.87
CA ALA A 39 -1.69 -6.85 -9.07
C ALA A 39 -0.96 -7.68 -10.15
N ALA A 40 -0.61 -7.06 -11.27
CA ALA A 40 0.11 -7.72 -12.36
C ALA A 40 1.54 -8.13 -11.95
N ARG A 41 2.30 -7.22 -11.32
CA ARG A 41 3.69 -7.48 -10.88
C ARG A 41 3.78 -8.63 -9.88
N VAL A 42 2.81 -8.75 -8.98
CA VAL A 42 2.83 -9.73 -7.90
C VAL A 42 2.01 -10.99 -8.24
N GLY A 43 1.25 -10.99 -9.33
CA GLY A 43 0.42 -12.12 -9.75
C GLY A 43 -0.77 -12.38 -8.84
N VAL A 44 -1.46 -11.32 -8.39
CA VAL A 44 -2.67 -11.41 -7.55
C VAL A 44 -3.85 -10.72 -8.23
N ASN A 45 -5.08 -11.00 -7.78
CA ASN A 45 -6.25 -10.28 -8.25
C ASN A 45 -6.20 -8.81 -7.78
N ARG A 46 -6.72 -7.89 -8.60
CA ARG A 46 -6.89 -6.45 -8.29
C ARG A 46 -7.56 -6.21 -6.94
N LEU A 47 -8.59 -6.99 -6.58
CA LEU A 47 -9.25 -6.85 -5.28
C LEU A 47 -8.31 -7.20 -4.11
N THR A 48 -7.42 -8.18 -4.29
CA THR A 48 -6.40 -8.55 -3.30
C THR A 48 -5.37 -7.43 -3.12
N ALA A 49 -4.89 -6.86 -4.23
CA ALA A 49 -3.97 -5.72 -4.21
C ALA A 49 -4.61 -4.48 -3.55
N LEU A 50 -5.87 -4.19 -3.91
CA LEU A 50 -6.64 -3.10 -3.32
C LEU A 50 -6.80 -3.28 -1.80
N LYS A 51 -7.17 -4.48 -1.33
CA LYS A 51 -7.28 -4.78 0.10
C LYS A 51 -5.97 -4.55 0.85
N ALA A 52 -4.84 -4.90 0.24
CA ALA A 52 -3.52 -4.66 0.85
C ALA A 52 -3.23 -3.16 0.96
N LEU A 53 -3.44 -2.38 -0.12
CA LEU A 53 -3.23 -0.92 -0.12
C LEU A 53 -4.18 -0.20 0.85
N GLN A 54 -5.45 -0.60 0.92
CA GLN A 54 -6.41 -0.05 1.89
C GLN A 54 -6.01 -0.35 3.34
N ALA A 55 -5.41 -1.52 3.60
CA ALA A 55 -4.91 -1.86 4.92
C ALA A 55 -3.65 -1.05 5.29
N LEU A 56 -2.76 -0.79 4.32
CA LEU A 56 -1.63 0.12 4.50
C LEU A 56 -2.10 1.56 4.77
N ARG A 57 -3.15 2.01 4.05
CA ARG A 57 -3.72 3.34 4.24
C ARG A 57 -4.27 3.51 5.65
N ARG A 58 -5.03 2.51 6.12
CA ARG A 58 -5.54 2.47 7.49
C ARG A 58 -4.44 2.43 8.55
N ALA A 59 -3.26 1.90 8.20
CA ALA A 59 -2.10 1.87 9.08
C ALA A 59 -1.25 3.15 9.01
N GLY A 60 -1.65 4.17 8.23
CA GLY A 60 -0.87 5.39 8.05
C GLY A 60 0.43 5.21 7.29
N LEU A 61 0.62 4.11 6.56
CA LEU A 61 1.83 3.84 5.79
C LEU A 61 1.77 4.42 4.37
N VAL A 62 0.57 4.64 3.86
CA VAL A 62 0.33 5.22 2.54
C VAL A 62 -0.88 6.15 2.61
N HIS A 63 -0.94 7.13 1.72
CA HIS A 63 -2.12 7.96 1.51
C HIS A 63 -2.56 7.89 0.04
N ASN A 64 -3.84 8.13 -0.23
CA ASN A 64 -4.37 8.15 -1.60
C ASN A 64 -4.63 9.59 -2.00
N ARG A 65 -4.09 10.00 -3.15
CA ARG A 65 -4.45 11.26 -3.80
C ARG A 65 -5.45 10.98 -4.91
N ARG A 66 -6.69 11.48 -4.77
CA ARG A 66 -7.76 11.31 -5.76
C ARG A 66 -7.23 11.60 -7.17
N GLY A 67 -7.45 10.65 -8.09
CA GLY A 67 -7.00 10.73 -9.49
C GLY A 67 -5.50 10.52 -9.73
N ARG A 68 -4.65 10.43 -8.70
CA ARG A 68 -3.18 10.30 -8.83
C ARG A 68 -2.61 8.99 -8.29
N GLY A 69 -3.31 8.32 -7.37
CA GLY A 69 -2.92 7.01 -6.86
C GLY A 69 -2.44 7.03 -5.41
N TYR A 70 -1.71 5.99 -5.02
CA TYR A 70 -1.22 5.82 -3.65
C TYR A 70 0.22 6.30 -3.52
N TYR A 71 0.51 7.02 -2.45
CA TYR A 71 1.83 7.53 -2.13
C TYR A 71 2.26 7.02 -0.76
N VAL A 72 3.56 6.79 -0.56
CA VAL A 72 4.11 6.44 0.75
C VAL A 72 3.92 7.63 1.69
N ALA A 73 3.39 7.37 2.88
CA ALA A 73 3.20 8.42 3.88
C ALA A 73 4.56 8.83 4.46
N ASP A 74 4.77 10.13 4.60
CA ASP A 74 5.82 10.66 5.45
C ASP A 74 5.35 10.52 6.91
N ARG A 75 6.12 9.81 7.72
CA ARG A 75 5.88 9.67 9.17
C ARG A 75 6.77 10.59 10.00
N SER A 76 7.77 11.21 9.37
CA SER A 76 8.66 12.22 9.97
C SER A 76 8.06 13.61 9.88
N ALA A 77 7.47 13.96 8.73
CA ALA A 77 6.56 15.08 8.62
C ALA A 77 5.18 14.61 9.06
N ARG A 78 4.58 15.25 10.06
CA ARG A 78 3.16 15.07 10.36
C ARG A 78 2.37 15.68 9.20
N ASP A 79 2.26 14.96 8.09
CA ASP A 79 1.41 15.36 6.97
C ASP A 79 -0.04 15.03 7.32
N ASP A 80 -0.63 15.95 8.09
CA ASP A 80 -2.06 16.19 8.24
C ASP A 80 -2.68 16.50 6.87
N VAL A 81 -2.90 15.51 5.99
CA VAL A 81 -3.83 15.72 4.86
C VAL A 81 -4.51 14.42 4.45
N GLY A 82 -5.79 14.30 4.80
CA GLY A 82 -6.67 13.27 4.27
C GLY A 82 -7.99 13.04 4.99
N GLU A 83 -8.48 14.02 5.75
CA GLU A 83 -9.88 14.06 6.18
C GLU A 83 -10.75 14.47 4.99
N GLU A 84 -11.39 13.50 4.35
CA GLU A 84 -12.58 13.75 3.51
C GLU A 84 -13.36 12.44 3.31
N ASP A 85 -14.12 12.07 4.33
CA ASP A 85 -15.43 11.43 4.18
C ASP A 85 -16.36 12.13 5.20
N ARG A 86 -16.89 13.29 4.79
CA ARG A 86 -18.19 13.78 5.26
C ARG A 86 -19.27 13.12 4.40
#